data_AF-A0A1M4XZI4-F1
#
_entry.id   AF-A0A1M4XZI4-F1
#
_cell.length_a   1.000
_cell.length_b   1.000
_cell.length_c   1.000
_cell.angle_alpha   90.00
_cell.angle_beta   90.00
_cell.angle_gamma   90.00
#
_symmetry.space_group_name_H-M   'P 1'
#
loop_
_entity.id
_entity.type
_entity.pdbx_description
1 polymer ?
#
loop_
_entity_poly.entity_id
_entity_poly.type
_entity_poly.pdbx_seq_one_letter_code
_entity_poly.pdbx_strand_id
1 'polypeptide(L)'
;MKTDEGIILNIGDGLICINGKITEFERDNKPDYLAYHLKDNLDDWYNNQTQKIFFNQMKDVSIATDGISSFTTVKKTSHNEKMDPINYLLIDTENMDSEEMLSLKLKRLEHHYGMKPTDDLAIIRITK
;
A
#
# COMPACT_ATOMS: atom_id res chain seq x y z
N MET A 1 -24.06 -10.58 -14.64
CA MET A 1 -23.20 -9.42 -14.34
C MET A 1 -22.12 -9.90 -13.40
N LYS A 2 -20.83 -9.63 -13.66
CA LYS A 2 -19.80 -9.83 -12.63
C LYS A 2 -20.06 -8.82 -11.52
N THR A 3 -20.11 -9.26 -10.27
CA THR A 3 -20.20 -8.37 -9.12
C THR A 3 -18.89 -7.59 -9.01
N ASP A 4 -18.99 -6.27 -8.77
CA ASP A 4 -17.82 -5.40 -8.63
C ASP A 4 -17.34 -5.32 -7.18
N GLU A 5 -17.30 -6.48 -6.54
CA GLU A 5 -17.07 -6.63 -5.11
C GLU A 5 -15.73 -7.28 -4.86
N GLY A 6 -15.09 -6.90 -3.75
CA GLY A 6 -13.83 -7.46 -3.35
C GLY A 6 -13.60 -7.34 -1.86
N ILE A 7 -12.56 -8.03 -1.45
CA ILE A 7 -12.08 -8.08 -0.07
C ILE A 7 -10.56 -7.96 -0.09
N ILE A 8 -10.02 -7.20 0.84
CA ILE A 8 -8.61 -7.27 1.19
C ILE A 8 -8.50 -7.61 2.66
N LEU A 9 -7.72 -8.65 2.96
CA LEU A 9 -7.32 -9.03 4.30
C LEU A 9 -5.82 -8.71 4.43
N ASN A 10 -5.49 -7.82 5.36
CA ASN A 10 -4.10 -7.55 5.73
C ASN A 10 -3.75 -8.34 6.99
N ILE A 11 -2.55 -8.90 7.06
CA ILE A 11 -2.04 -9.62 8.23
C ILE A 11 -0.71 -8.98 8.64
N GLY A 12 -0.74 -8.16 9.69
CA GLY A 12 0.42 -7.36 10.11
C GLY A 12 0.31 -5.89 9.71
N ASP A 13 1.44 -5.31 9.36
CA ASP A 13 1.60 -3.90 9.05
C ASP A 13 1.56 -3.67 7.55
N GLY A 14 1.04 -2.52 7.14
CA GLY A 14 0.96 -2.17 5.73
C GLY A 14 -0.16 -1.20 5.44
N LEU A 15 -0.36 -0.95 4.15
CA LEU A 15 -1.26 0.11 3.69
C LEU A 15 -2.13 -0.37 2.53
N ILE A 16 -3.42 -0.07 2.63
CA ILE A 16 -4.41 -0.33 1.59
C ILE A 16 -4.97 0.99 1.08
N CYS A 17 -5.01 1.19 -0.23
CA CYS A 17 -5.72 2.29 -0.87
C CYS A 17 -6.85 1.73 -1.75
N ILE A 18 -8.10 2.10 -1.46
CA ILE A 18 -9.26 1.72 -2.29
C ILE A 18 -9.93 3.00 -2.79
N ASN A 19 -9.91 3.21 -4.10
CA ASN A 19 -10.48 4.36 -4.79
C ASN A 19 -10.03 5.70 -4.20
N GLY A 20 -8.74 5.82 -3.89
CA GLY A 20 -8.15 7.01 -3.26
C GLY A 20 -8.31 7.09 -1.73
N LYS A 21 -9.06 6.16 -1.11
CA LYS A 21 -9.17 6.10 0.36
C LYS A 21 -8.08 5.21 0.93
N ILE A 22 -7.13 5.83 1.61
CA ILE A 22 -6.04 5.17 2.32
C ILE A 22 -6.56 4.62 3.67
N THR A 23 -6.18 3.38 3.98
CA THR A 23 -6.31 2.75 5.30
C THR A 23 -4.95 2.16 5.65
N GLU A 24 -4.36 2.68 6.72
CA GLU A 24 -3.11 2.16 7.30
C GLU A 24 -3.43 1.16 8.40
N PHE A 25 -2.60 0.12 8.47
CA PHE A 25 -2.68 -0.93 9.45
C PHE A 25 -1.35 -1.01 10.20
N GLU A 26 -1.43 -0.85 11.52
CA GLU A 26 -0.29 -0.83 12.44
C GLU A 26 -0.57 -1.82 13.60
N ARG A 27 0.33 -2.77 13.79
CA ARG A 27 0.30 -3.89 14.72
C ARG A 27 1.59 -3.98 15.52
N ASP A 28 2.45 -2.97 15.50
CA ASP A 28 3.73 -2.92 16.24
C ASP A 28 4.59 -4.15 15.89
N ASN A 29 4.66 -4.47 14.58
CA ASN A 29 5.37 -5.63 14.06
C ASN A 29 4.95 -6.97 14.70
N LYS A 30 3.68 -7.09 15.14
CA LYS A 30 3.08 -8.32 15.71
C LYS A 30 1.94 -8.83 14.83
N PRO A 31 2.25 -9.34 13.63
CA PRO A 31 1.27 -9.92 12.72
C PRO A 31 0.59 -11.16 13.32
N ASP A 32 -0.71 -11.27 13.09
CA ASP A 32 -1.52 -12.44 13.45
C ASP A 32 -1.44 -13.51 12.35
N TYR A 33 -0.25 -14.09 12.14
CA TYR A 33 -0.02 -15.01 11.04
C TYR A 33 -0.92 -16.24 11.13
N LEU A 34 -1.46 -16.66 9.99
CA LEU A 34 -2.25 -17.90 9.88
C LEU A 34 -1.50 -19.13 10.43
N ALA A 35 -0.17 -19.15 10.33
CA ALA A 35 0.67 -20.23 10.87
C ALA A 35 0.59 -20.39 12.40
N TYR A 36 0.17 -19.37 13.13
CA TYR A 36 -0.08 -19.47 14.57
C TYR A 36 -1.37 -20.25 14.90
N HIS A 37 -2.25 -20.38 13.91
CA HIS A 37 -3.60 -20.92 14.03
C HIS A 37 -3.78 -22.25 13.29
N LEU A 38 -2.71 -22.99 12.99
CA LEU A 38 -2.77 -24.24 12.23
C LEU A 38 -3.64 -25.34 12.86
N LYS A 39 -3.95 -25.22 14.16
CA LYS A 39 -4.82 -26.14 14.91
C LYS A 39 -6.22 -25.58 15.13
N ASP A 40 -6.44 -24.31 14.83
CA ASP A 40 -7.71 -23.62 15.05
C ASP A 40 -8.64 -23.85 13.87
N ASN A 41 -9.92 -23.54 14.05
CA ASN A 41 -10.86 -23.52 12.95
C ASN A 41 -10.57 -22.30 12.04
N LEU A 42 -10.34 -22.57 10.75
CA LEU A 42 -9.99 -21.53 9.77
C LEU A 42 -11.11 -20.49 9.59
N ASP A 43 -12.37 -20.92 9.56
CA ASP A 43 -13.51 -20.02 9.38
C ASP A 43 -13.65 -19.09 10.58
N ASP A 44 -13.48 -19.61 11.80
CA ASP A 44 -13.49 -18.79 13.02
C ASP A 44 -12.34 -17.78 13.01
N TRP A 45 -11.11 -18.20 12.69
CA TRP A 45 -9.97 -17.29 12.57
C TRP A 45 -10.24 -16.20 11.53
N TYR A 46 -10.68 -16.57 10.33
CA TYR A 46 -10.95 -15.66 9.23
C TYR A 46 -12.07 -14.67 9.56
N ASN A 47 -13.16 -15.14 10.19
CA ASN A 47 -14.29 -14.31 10.57
C ASN A 47 -13.91 -13.29 11.64
N ASN A 48 -12.99 -13.64 12.54
CA ASN A 48 -12.49 -12.78 13.61
C ASN A 48 -11.41 -11.78 13.16
N GLN A 49 -10.91 -11.86 11.92
CA GLN A 49 -9.91 -10.91 11.41
C GLN A 49 -10.47 -9.49 11.30
N THR A 50 -9.81 -8.55 11.99
CA THR A 50 -10.20 -7.13 12.07
C THR A 50 -9.57 -6.26 10.99
N GLN A 51 -8.46 -6.69 10.38
CA GLN A 51 -7.77 -5.98 9.30
C GLN A 51 -8.31 -6.40 7.93
N LYS A 52 -9.64 -6.38 7.81
CA LYS A 52 -10.39 -6.91 6.67
C LYS A 52 -11.32 -5.83 6.13
N ILE A 53 -11.15 -5.47 4.86
CA ILE A 53 -11.94 -4.42 4.21
C ILE A 53 -12.72 -5.02 3.05
N PHE A 54 -14.03 -4.83 3.08
CA PHE A 54 -14.94 -5.15 1.96
C PHE A 54 -15.22 -3.88 1.15
N PHE A 55 -15.31 -4.03 -0.17
CA PHE A 55 -15.69 -2.95 -1.08
C PHE A 55 -16.54 -3.49 -2.22
N ASN A 56 -17.37 -2.63 -2.81
CA ASN A 56 -18.37 -3.00 -3.81
C ASN A 56 -18.33 -2.18 -5.11
N GLN A 57 -17.22 -1.46 -5.33
CA GLN A 57 -16.91 -0.73 -6.56
C GLN A 57 -15.39 -0.68 -6.73
N MET A 58 -14.82 -1.55 -7.56
CA MET A 58 -13.38 -1.55 -7.82
C MET A 58 -13.07 -0.62 -8.99
N LYS A 59 -12.37 0.49 -8.73
CA LYS A 59 -11.82 1.38 -9.78
C LYS A 59 -10.30 1.44 -9.73
N ASP A 60 -9.77 1.59 -8.52
CA ASP A 60 -8.34 1.69 -8.27
C ASP A 60 -8.04 1.14 -6.89
N VAL A 61 -7.28 0.05 -6.82
CA VAL A 61 -6.96 -0.63 -5.57
C VAL A 61 -5.46 -0.84 -5.51
N SER A 62 -4.84 -0.37 -4.44
CA SER A 62 -3.42 -0.60 -4.16
C SER A 62 -3.23 -1.23 -2.78
N ILE A 63 -2.26 -2.12 -2.68
CA ILE A 63 -1.70 -2.60 -1.41
C ILE A 63 -0.20 -2.34 -1.41
N ALA A 64 0.35 -2.04 -0.24
CA ALA A 64 1.77 -1.77 -0.05
C ALA A 64 2.29 -2.38 1.26
N THR A 65 3.56 -2.74 1.28
CA THR A 65 4.28 -3.03 2.53
C THR A 65 4.32 -1.79 3.42
N ASP A 66 4.53 -2.00 4.72
CA ASP A 66 4.75 -0.96 5.72
C ASP A 66 5.94 -0.04 5.40
N GLY A 67 6.92 -0.52 4.63
CA GLY A 67 8.01 0.29 4.08
C GLY A 67 7.55 1.53 3.29
N ILE A 68 6.28 1.60 2.84
CA ILE A 68 5.71 2.82 2.25
C ILE A 68 5.60 3.99 3.24
N SER A 69 5.48 3.73 4.54
CA SER A 69 5.44 4.75 5.58
C SER A 69 6.85 5.18 6.01
N SER A 70 7.90 4.53 5.49
CA SER A 70 9.30 4.79 5.85
C SER A 70 9.99 5.91 5.04
N PHE A 71 9.26 6.59 4.16
CA PHE A 71 9.85 7.64 3.33
C PHE A 71 10.41 8.78 4.18
N THR A 72 11.66 9.13 3.95
CA THR A 72 12.32 10.26 4.62
C THR A 72 13.19 11.04 3.64
N THR A 73 13.52 12.28 4.02
CA THR A 73 14.45 13.12 3.26
C THR A 73 15.88 12.66 3.53
N VAL A 74 16.52 12.07 2.52
CA VAL A 74 17.90 11.58 2.60
C VAL A 74 18.92 12.54 1.99
N LYS A 75 18.47 13.51 1.19
CA LYS A 75 19.33 14.57 0.61
C LYS A 75 18.56 15.87 0.41
N LYS A 76 19.27 16.99 0.50
CA LYS A 76 18.71 18.30 0.12
C LYS A 76 18.64 18.40 -1.40
N THR A 77 17.56 18.95 -1.92
CA THR A 77 17.42 19.34 -3.32
C THR A 77 17.17 20.84 -3.41
N SER A 78 17.31 21.41 -4.61
CA SER A 78 16.98 22.81 -4.88
C SER A 78 15.47 23.09 -4.90
N HIS A 79 14.64 22.05 -4.74
CA HIS A 79 13.18 22.13 -4.80
C HIS A 79 12.63 22.13 -3.38
N ASN A 80 11.83 23.14 -3.05
CA ASN A 80 11.23 23.30 -1.71
C ASN A 80 9.75 22.85 -1.67
N GLU A 81 9.27 22.21 -2.74
CA GLU A 81 7.91 21.70 -2.83
C GLU A 81 7.73 20.51 -1.87
N LYS A 82 6.60 20.50 -1.15
CA LYS A 82 6.23 19.34 -0.34
C LYS A 82 5.70 18.24 -1.25
N MET A 83 6.12 17.02 -0.98
CA MET A 83 5.67 15.84 -1.68
C MET A 83 5.12 14.82 -0.68
N ASP A 84 4.02 14.20 -1.04
CA ASP A 84 3.44 13.07 -0.31
C ASP A 84 3.70 11.78 -1.11
N PRO A 85 4.70 10.97 -0.70
CA PRO A 85 5.03 9.74 -1.40
C PRO A 85 3.87 8.75 -1.46
N ILE A 86 3.04 8.68 -0.42
CA ILE A 86 1.95 7.70 -0.32
C ILE A 86 0.88 8.04 -1.36
N ASN A 87 0.41 9.29 -1.39
CA ASN A 87 -0.55 9.73 -2.39
C ASN A 87 0.02 9.60 -3.82
N TYR A 88 1.30 9.94 -4.02
CA TYR A 88 1.92 9.86 -5.34
C TYR A 88 2.11 8.43 -5.86
N LEU A 89 2.39 7.48 -4.98
CA LEU A 89 2.60 6.09 -5.40
C LEU A 89 1.27 5.34 -5.56
N LEU A 90 0.29 5.60 -4.70
CA LEU A 90 -0.94 4.81 -4.64
C LEU A 90 -2.15 5.40 -5.35
N ILE A 91 -2.14 6.71 -5.64
CA ILE A 91 -3.32 7.42 -6.16
C ILE A 91 -3.00 8.12 -7.47
N ASP A 92 -1.87 8.84 -7.53
CA ASP A 92 -1.49 9.53 -8.75
C ASP A 92 -1.38 8.56 -9.95
N THR A 93 -1.90 8.99 -11.10
CA THR A 93 -2.05 8.18 -12.32
C THR A 93 -1.00 8.50 -13.38
N GLU A 94 -0.03 9.37 -13.08
CA GLU A 94 1.03 9.71 -14.01
C GLU A 94 1.87 8.46 -14.35
N ASN A 95 2.09 8.23 -15.65
CA ASN A 95 2.84 7.10 -16.18
C ASN A 95 2.24 5.71 -15.90
N MET A 96 0.94 5.58 -15.57
CA MET A 96 0.33 4.29 -15.23
C MET A 96 0.45 3.21 -16.32
N ASP A 97 0.48 3.62 -17.59
CA ASP A 97 0.63 2.71 -18.74
C ASP A 97 2.08 2.21 -18.94
N SER A 98 3.04 2.71 -18.16
CA SER A 98 4.45 2.31 -18.25
C SER A 98 4.75 1.14 -17.33
N GLU A 99 5.37 0.07 -17.85
CA GLU A 99 5.91 -1.03 -17.04
C GLU A 99 6.96 -0.54 -16.04
N GLU A 100 7.60 0.60 -16.32
CA GLU A 100 8.61 1.22 -15.46
C GLU A 100 8.03 2.23 -14.46
N MET A 101 6.70 2.39 -14.39
CA MET A 101 6.02 3.45 -13.61
C MET A 101 6.57 3.58 -12.19
N LEU A 102 6.61 2.49 -11.43
CA LEU A 102 7.10 2.51 -10.05
C LEU A 102 8.55 3.02 -9.99
N SER A 103 9.42 2.52 -10.88
CA SER A 103 10.83 2.93 -10.92
C SER A 103 11.00 4.41 -11.28
N LEU A 104 10.18 4.95 -12.19
CA LEU A 104 10.19 6.36 -12.58
C LEU A 104 9.72 7.25 -11.43
N LYS A 105 8.64 6.85 -10.75
CA LYS A 105 8.12 7.56 -9.58
C LYS A 105 9.14 7.58 -8.43
N LEU A 106 9.79 6.46 -8.14
CA LEU A 106 10.84 6.38 -7.13
C LEU A 106 12.06 7.24 -7.49
N LYS A 107 12.50 7.22 -8.76
CA LYS A 107 13.57 8.11 -9.23
C LYS A 107 13.18 9.59 -9.07
N ARG A 108 11.93 9.97 -9.34
CA ARG A 108 11.47 11.34 -9.12
C ARG A 108 11.48 11.72 -7.64
N LEU A 109 10.94 10.87 -6.78
CA LEU A 109 10.98 11.06 -5.31
C LEU A 109 12.42 11.25 -4.84
N GLU A 110 13.35 10.44 -5.32
CA GLU A 110 14.76 10.57 -4.97
C GLU A 110 15.40 11.85 -5.54
N HIS A 111 15.37 12.05 -6.86
CA HIS A 111 16.19 13.07 -7.50
C HIS A 111 15.61 14.48 -7.39
N HIS A 112 14.28 14.60 -7.42
CA HIS A 112 13.60 15.89 -7.36
C HIS A 112 13.29 16.30 -5.93
N TYR A 113 12.77 15.37 -5.12
CA TYR A 113 12.32 15.65 -3.75
C TYR A 113 13.32 15.20 -2.67
N GLY A 114 14.37 14.46 -3.03
CA GLY A 114 15.38 14.02 -2.06
C GLY A 114 14.89 12.94 -1.10
N MET A 115 13.79 12.27 -1.42
CA MET A 115 13.11 11.30 -0.54
C MET A 115 13.40 9.86 -0.97
N LYS A 116 13.59 8.97 0.01
CA LYS A 116 13.68 7.52 -0.21
C LYS A 116 12.93 6.77 0.89
N PRO A 117 12.37 5.58 0.61
CA PRO A 117 12.00 4.67 1.68
C PRO A 117 13.28 4.19 2.37
N THR A 118 13.24 4.06 3.70
CA THR A 118 14.34 3.49 4.48
C THR A 118 14.19 2.01 4.74
N ASP A 119 13.06 1.44 4.32
CA ASP A 119 12.71 0.03 4.42
C ASP A 119 12.28 -0.53 3.06
N ASP A 120 12.11 -1.85 2.97
CA ASP A 120 11.74 -2.54 1.75
C ASP A 120 10.31 -2.17 1.31
N LEU A 121 10.22 -1.69 0.06
CA LEU A 121 8.96 -1.23 -0.54
C LEU A 121 8.50 -2.21 -1.61
N ALA A 122 7.29 -2.75 -1.44
CA ALA A 122 6.56 -3.41 -2.50
C ALA A 122 5.15 -2.84 -2.62
N ILE A 123 4.67 -2.67 -3.85
CA ILE A 123 3.34 -2.15 -4.16
C ILE A 123 2.71 -3.03 -5.23
N ILE A 124 1.45 -3.42 -5.03
CA ILE A 124 0.59 -4.00 -6.07
C ILE A 124 -0.58 -3.06 -6.25
N ARG A 125 -0.81 -2.63 -7.50
CA ARG A 125 -1.92 -1.74 -7.87
C ARG A 125 -2.70 -2.35 -9.03
N ILE A 126 -4.02 -2.33 -8.92
CA ILE A 126 -4.94 -2.82 -9.94
C ILE A 126 -5.95 -1.71 -10.22
N THR A 127 -6.00 -1.29 -11.47
CA THR A 127 -6.90 -0.25 -11.97
C THR A 127 -7.81 -0.80 -13.07
N LYS A 128 -8.97 -0.16 -13.28
CA LYS A 128 -9.90 -0.45 -14.38
C LYS A 128 -9.92 0.64 -15.43
#